data_AF-A0ABD3AUR8-F1
#
_entry.id   AF-A0ABD3AUR8-F1
#
_cell.length_a   1.000
_cell.length_b   1.000
_cell.length_c   1.000
_cell.angle_alpha   90.00
_cell.angle_beta   90.00
_cell.angle_gamma   90.00
#
_symmetry.space_group_name_H-M   'P 1'
#
loop_
_entity.id
_entity.type
_entity.pdbx_description
1 polymer ?
#
loop_
_entity_poly.entity_id
_entity_poly.type
_entity_poly.pdbx_seq_one_letter_code
_entity_poly.pdbx_strand_id
1 'polypeptide(L)'
;MVLKLRSIAFVRHALYVKNGEFLNLKFLAVYHSEIEEWVVPTEPFPSLEQLVLTDCTKLEGIPSSFGEISTLKIIKLQGCCPNVEKLARKIFEEQQDMGNRELQLICW
;
A
#
# COMPACT_ATOMS: atom_id res chain seq x y z
N MET A 1 -17.71 -6.45 -1.51
CA MET A 1 -17.03 -6.83 -0.25
C MET A 1 -16.74 -5.56 0.51
N VAL A 2 -17.42 -5.32 1.62
CA VAL A 2 -17.26 -4.08 2.41
C VAL A 2 -16.04 -4.26 3.31
N LEU A 3 -15.04 -3.40 3.17
CA LEU A 3 -13.85 -3.39 4.02
C LEU A 3 -14.32 -3.11 5.46
N LYS A 4 -14.42 -4.14 6.30
CA LYS A 4 -14.70 -3.96 7.72
C LYS A 4 -13.41 -3.45 8.37
N LEU A 5 -13.39 -2.14 8.66
CA LEU A 5 -12.39 -1.39 9.45
C LEU A 5 -12.29 -1.87 10.91
N ARG A 6 -12.48 -3.16 11.20
CA ARG A 6 -12.56 -3.68 12.57
C ARG A 6 -11.21 -3.79 13.28
N SER A 7 -10.09 -3.78 12.55
CA SER A 7 -8.75 -3.88 13.15
C SER A 7 -7.71 -2.91 12.60
N ILE A 8 -8.10 -2.00 11.70
CA ILE A 8 -7.23 -0.90 11.28
C ILE A 8 -7.34 0.19 12.36
N ALA A 9 -6.27 0.43 13.10
CA ALA A 9 -6.23 1.47 14.12
C ALA A 9 -5.43 2.68 13.64
N PHE A 10 -5.94 3.87 13.96
CA PHE A 10 -5.28 5.15 13.71
C PHE A 10 -4.86 5.73 15.05
N VAL A 11 -3.55 5.84 15.30
CA VAL A 11 -3.03 6.47 16.52
C VAL A 11 -2.00 7.50 16.10
N ARG A 12 -2.22 8.77 16.47
CA ARG A 12 -1.27 9.87 16.22
C ARG A 12 -0.74 9.89 14.77
N HIS A 13 -1.65 9.79 13.79
CA HIS A 13 -1.35 9.80 12.35
C HIS A 13 -0.64 8.54 11.81
N ALA A 14 -0.44 7.49 12.61
CA ALA A 14 0.08 6.22 12.11
C ALA A 14 -1.05 5.19 11.90
N LEU A 15 -0.93 4.43 10.82
CA LEU A 15 -1.78 3.30 10.47
C LEU A 15 -1.20 2.01 11.05
N TYR A 16 -1.94 1.33 11.93
CA TYR A 16 -1.51 0.06 12.50
C TYR A 16 -2.31 -1.11 11.93
N VAL A 17 -1.60 -2.11 11.44
CA VAL A 17 -2.16 -3.37 10.93
C VAL A 17 -1.63 -4.52 11.78
N LYS A 18 -2.47 -5.42 12.28
CA LYS A 18 -1.99 -6.61 13.00
C LYS A 18 -1.67 -7.74 12.03
N ASN A 19 -0.74 -8.58 12.45
CA ASN A 19 -0.32 -9.74 11.67
C ASN A 19 -1.46 -10.75 11.47
N GLY A 20 -1.56 -11.31 10.26
CA GLY A 20 -2.50 -12.40 9.94
C GLY A 20 -3.97 -12.01 9.79
N GLU A 21 -4.35 -10.73 9.88
CA GLU A 21 -5.77 -10.33 9.81
C GLU A 21 -6.29 -10.16 8.39
N PHE A 22 -5.43 -9.77 7.46
CA PHE A 22 -5.81 -9.40 6.09
C PHE A 22 -5.21 -10.33 5.03
N LEU A 23 -5.05 -11.62 5.38
CA LEU A 23 -4.45 -12.65 4.52
C LEU A 23 -5.15 -12.80 3.16
N ASN A 24 -6.46 -12.53 3.10
CA ASN A 24 -7.29 -12.64 1.89
C ASN A 24 -7.66 -11.28 1.29
N LEU A 25 -7.07 -10.18 1.77
CA LEU A 25 -7.37 -8.86 1.25
C LEU A 25 -6.73 -8.68 -0.13
N LYS A 26 -7.57 -8.49 -1.15
CA LYS A 26 -7.13 -8.31 -2.54
C LYS A 26 -7.06 -6.85 -3.00
N PHE A 27 -7.80 -5.97 -2.33
CA PHE A 27 -7.92 -4.57 -2.69
C PHE A 27 -7.83 -3.71 -1.44
N LEU A 28 -6.86 -2.79 -1.42
CA LEU A 28 -6.69 -1.81 -0.37
C LEU A 28 -6.73 -0.42 -0.98
N ALA A 29 -7.69 0.38 -0.53
CA ALA A 29 -7.79 1.77 -0.93
C ALA A 29 -7.84 2.70 0.28
N VAL A 30 -7.06 3.77 0.22
CA VAL A 30 -6.98 4.81 1.25
C VAL A 30 -7.21 6.16 0.58
N TYR A 31 -8.18 6.91 1.10
CA TYR A 31 -8.63 8.18 0.55
C TYR A 31 -8.55 9.28 1.60
N HIS A 32 -8.11 10.48 1.21
CA HIS A 32 -8.16 11.70 2.04
C HIS A 32 -7.66 11.48 3.47
N SER A 33 -6.53 10.78 3.61
CA SER A 33 -6.09 10.33 4.92
C SER A 33 -4.98 11.21 5.50
N GLU A 34 -5.16 11.58 6.75
CA GLU A 34 -4.17 12.25 7.60
C GLU A 34 -3.09 11.29 8.12
N ILE A 35 -2.89 10.14 7.45
CA ILE A 35 -1.85 9.18 7.84
C ILE A 35 -0.51 9.74 7.39
N GLU A 36 0.46 9.76 8.29
CA GLU A 36 1.86 10.09 8.03
C GLU A 36 2.68 8.81 7.83
N GLU A 37 2.40 7.74 8.58
CA GLU A 37 3.20 6.51 8.58
C GLU A 37 2.36 5.23 8.54
N TRP A 38 2.87 4.21 7.83
CA TRP A 38 2.32 2.84 7.85
C TRP A 38 3.16 1.95 8.76
N VAL A 39 2.59 1.55 9.89
CA VAL A 39 3.20 0.60 10.82
C VAL A 39 2.57 -0.76 10.57
N VAL A 40 3.21 -1.55 9.72
CA VAL A 40 2.75 -2.88 9.32
C VAL A 40 3.75 -3.98 9.71
N PRO A 41 3.29 -5.21 9.98
CA PRO A 41 4.16 -6.38 10.08
C PRO A 41 4.85 -6.66 8.74
N THR A 42 5.77 -7.62 8.71
CA THR A 42 6.54 -7.97 7.51
C THR A 42 5.66 -8.31 6.31
N GLU A 43 4.57 -9.08 6.49
CA GLU A 43 3.67 -9.47 5.40
C GLU A 43 2.18 -9.21 5.76
N PRO A 44 1.72 -7.95 5.74
CA PRO A 44 0.38 -7.61 6.21
C PRO A 44 -0.72 -8.04 5.25
N PHE A 45 -0.42 -8.11 3.95
CA PHE A 45 -1.39 -8.33 2.88
C PHE A 45 -0.86 -9.29 1.79
N PRO A 46 -0.59 -10.57 2.12
CA PRO A 46 0.07 -11.50 1.18
C PRO A 46 -0.73 -11.75 -0.11
N SER A 47 -2.04 -11.52 -0.11
CA SER A 47 -2.91 -11.69 -1.29
C SER A 47 -3.32 -10.36 -1.95
N LEU A 48 -2.63 -9.24 -1.65
CA LEU A 48 -3.01 -7.94 -2.18
C LEU A 48 -2.74 -7.85 -3.68
N GLU A 49 -3.81 -7.63 -4.45
CA GLU A 49 -3.72 -7.45 -5.90
C GLU A 49 -3.68 -5.96 -6.30
N GLN A 50 -4.28 -5.08 -5.51
CA GLN A 50 -4.39 -3.65 -5.85
C GLN A 50 -4.23 -2.74 -4.63
N LEU A 51 -3.36 -1.75 -4.76
CA LEU A 51 -3.19 -0.63 -3.84
C LEU A 51 -3.62 0.67 -4.51
N VAL A 52 -4.55 1.39 -3.90
CA VAL A 52 -5.00 2.71 -4.36
C VAL A 52 -4.84 3.74 -3.25
N LEU A 53 -4.05 4.78 -3.48
CA LEU A 53 -3.90 5.92 -2.58
C LEU A 53 -4.38 7.17 -3.30
N THR A 54 -5.28 7.93 -2.67
CA THR A 54 -5.85 9.14 -3.25
C THR A 54 -5.89 10.24 -2.20
N ASP A 55 -5.28 11.39 -2.53
CA ASP A 55 -5.21 12.56 -1.66
C ASP A 55 -4.63 12.26 -0.26
N CYS A 56 -3.64 11.36 -0.20
CA CYS A 56 -2.88 11.03 1.01
C CYS A 56 -1.67 11.96 1.12
N THR A 57 -1.91 13.27 1.26
CA THR A 57 -0.87 14.30 1.14
C THR A 57 0.13 14.31 2.29
N LYS A 58 -0.26 13.80 3.46
CA LYS A 58 0.59 13.72 4.65
C LYS A 58 1.41 12.45 4.73
N LEU A 59 1.10 11.46 3.90
CA LEU A 59 1.75 10.16 3.94
C LEU A 59 3.21 10.32 3.55
N GLU A 60 4.14 9.98 4.44
CA GLU A 60 5.56 10.11 4.18
C GLU A 60 6.10 8.90 3.41
N GLY A 61 5.46 7.73 3.54
CA GLY A 61 5.88 6.55 2.79
C GLY A 61 4.92 5.38 2.84
N ILE A 62 5.20 4.38 2.01
CA ILE A 62 4.51 3.09 2.00
C ILE A 62 5.46 1.97 2.42
N PRO A 63 4.96 0.87 2.99
CA PRO A 63 5.80 -0.25 3.43
C PRO A 63 6.60 -0.86 2.26
N SER A 64 7.90 -1.05 2.46
CA SER A 64 8.76 -1.71 1.46
C SER A 64 8.37 -3.16 1.21
N SER A 65 7.73 -3.82 2.17
CA SER A 65 7.23 -5.19 2.03
C SER A 65 6.21 -5.38 0.91
N PHE A 66 5.66 -4.30 0.35
CA PHE A 66 4.84 -4.39 -0.87
C PHE A 66 5.65 -4.84 -2.10
N GLY A 67 6.98 -4.66 -2.09
CA GLY A 67 7.88 -5.26 -3.07
C GLY A 67 7.84 -6.78 -3.07
N GLU A 68 7.56 -7.41 -1.93
CA GLU A 68 7.57 -8.87 -1.77
C GLU A 68 6.22 -9.53 -2.10
N ILE A 69 5.16 -8.72 -2.32
CA ILE A 69 3.82 -9.22 -2.63
C ILE A 69 3.72 -9.61 -4.10
N SER A 70 3.95 -10.89 -4.41
CA SER A 70 3.91 -11.44 -5.77
C SER A 70 2.53 -11.36 -6.44
N THR A 71 1.45 -11.17 -5.66
CA THR A 71 0.09 -11.04 -6.17
C THR A 71 -0.27 -9.62 -6.62
N LEU A 72 0.60 -8.64 -6.35
CA LEU A 72 0.34 -7.23 -6.63
C LEU A 72 0.36 -6.96 -8.13
N LYS A 73 -0.71 -6.36 -8.63
CA LYS A 73 -0.93 -6.03 -10.05
C LYS A 73 -1.07 -4.55 -10.31
N ILE A 74 -1.56 -3.78 -9.34
CA ILE A 74 -1.79 -2.35 -9.51
C ILE A 74 -1.34 -1.57 -8.28
N ILE A 75 -0.53 -0.53 -8.51
CA ILE A 75 -0.31 0.57 -7.58
C ILE A 75 -0.83 1.84 -8.26
N LYS A 76 -1.89 2.43 -7.70
CA LYS A 76 -2.44 3.69 -8.17
C LYS A 76 -2.26 4.76 -7.10
N LEU A 77 -1.60 5.85 -7.48
CA LEU A 77 -1.40 7.04 -6.66
C LEU A 77 -2.09 8.22 -7.33
N GLN A 78 -2.85 9.00 -6.56
CA GLN A 78 -3.42 10.24 -7.03
C GLN A 78 -3.29 11.30 -5.93
N GLY A 79 -2.74 12.47 -6.24
CA GLY A 79 -2.62 13.56 -5.25
C GLY A 79 -1.81 13.19 -3.99
N CYS A 80 -0.83 12.29 -4.11
CA CYS A 80 0.06 11.89 -3.01
C CYS A 80 1.34 12.73 -3.01
N CYS A 81 2.10 12.73 -1.91
CA CYS A 81 3.35 13.47 -1.87
C CYS A 81 4.42 12.80 -2.78
N PRO A 82 5.40 13.57 -3.31
CA PRO A 82 6.43 13.03 -4.20
C PRO A 82 7.27 11.88 -3.59
N ASN A 83 7.38 11.82 -2.26
CA ASN A 83 8.13 10.74 -1.60
C ASN A 83 7.40 9.39 -1.71
N VAL A 84 6.07 9.38 -1.58
CA VAL A 84 5.24 8.18 -1.78
C VAL A 84 5.37 7.68 -3.22
N GLU A 85 5.33 8.58 -4.19
CA GLU A 85 5.55 8.21 -5.61
C GLU A 85 6.93 7.61 -5.85
N LYS A 86 7.98 8.19 -5.24
CA LYS A 86 9.34 7.67 -5.33
C LYS A 86 9.44 6.25 -4.74
N LEU A 87 8.84 6.00 -3.58
CA LEU A 87 8.84 4.68 -2.95
C LEU A 87 8.03 3.65 -3.75
N ALA A 88 6.88 4.05 -4.29
CA ALA A 88 6.09 3.20 -5.18
C ALA A 88 6.85 2.84 -6.47
N ARG A 89 7.62 3.78 -7.02
CA ARG A 89 8.50 3.51 -8.16
C ARG A 89 9.60 2.52 -7.82
N LYS A 90 10.20 2.62 -6.63
CA LYS A 90 11.19 1.65 -6.15
C LYS A 90 10.59 0.24 -6.05
N ILE A 91 9.41 0.11 -5.43
CA ILE A 91 8.69 -1.17 -5.35
C ILE A 91 8.38 -1.72 -6.74
N PHE A 92 7.95 -0.85 -7.66
CA PHE A 92 7.69 -1.23 -9.04
C PHE A 92 8.96 -1.77 -9.73
N GLU A 93 10.09 -1.07 -9.62
CA GLU A 93 11.38 -1.51 -10.18
C GLU A 93 11.84 -2.85 -9.58
N GLU A 94 11.77 -3.02 -8.26
CA GLU A 94 12.10 -4.27 -7.57
C GLU A 94 11.26 -5.45 -8.08
N GLN A 95 9.95 -5.26 -8.24
CA GLN A 95 9.03 -6.27 -8.77
C GLN A 95 9.34 -6.64 -10.23
N GLN A 96 9.70 -5.65 -11.04
CA GLN A 96 10.12 -5.88 -12.43
C GLN A 96 11.42 -6.69 -12.49
N ASP A 97 12.40 -6.38 -11.63
CA ASP A 97 13.66 -7.13 -11.52
C ASP A 97 13.43 -8.58 -11.06
N MET A 98 12.43 -8.81 -10.21
CA MET A 98 11.97 -10.14 -9.79
C MET A 98 11.09 -10.86 -10.84
N GLY A 99 10.80 -10.22 -11.97
CA GLY A 99 10.08 -10.81 -13.10
C GLY A 99 8.56 -10.66 -13.08
N ASN A 100 7.99 -9.87 -12.16
CA ASN A 100 6.56 -9.54 -12.19
C ASN A 100 6.29 -8.48 -13.26
N ARG A 101 5.96 -8.93 -14.48
CA ARG A 101 5.66 -8.06 -15.63
C ARG A 101 4.21 -7.57 -15.68
N GLU A 102 3.35 -8.06 -14.79
CA GLU A 102 1.92 -7.71 -14.77
C GLU A 102 1.64 -6.47 -13.92
N LEU A 103 2.57 -6.09 -13.04
CA LEU A 103 2.43 -4.92 -12.18
C LEU A 103 2.33 -3.63 -13.01
N GLN A 104 1.39 -2.77 -12.64
CA GLN A 104 1.21 -1.44 -13.22
C GLN A 104 1.34 -0.38 -12.13
N LEU A 105 2.12 0.66 -12.42
CA LEU A 105 2.22 1.87 -11.60
C LEU A 105 1.54 3.03 -12.33
N ILE A 106 0.55 3.65 -11.69
CA ILE A 106 -0.25 4.75 -12.24
C ILE A 106 -0.21 5.92 -11.25
N CYS A 107 0.37 7.06 -11.64
CA CYS A 107 0.48 8.26 -10.78
C CYS A 107 -0.16 9.48 -11.45
N TRP A 108 -1.16 10.11 -10.83
CA TRP A 108 -1.94 11.25 -11.34
C TRP A 108 -1.93 12.46 -10.39
#